data_AF-W0E8P6-F1
#
_entry.id   AF-W0E8P6-F1
#
_cell.length_a   1.000
_cell.length_b   1.000
_cell.length_c   1.000
_cell.angle_alpha   90.00
_cell.angle_beta   90.00
_cell.angle_gamma   90.00
#
_symmetry.space_group_name_H-M   'P 1'
#
loop_
_entity.id
_entity.type
_entity.pdbx_description
1 polymer ?
#
loop_
_entity_poly.entity_id
_entity_poly.type
_entity_poly.pdbx_seq_one_letter_code
_entity_poly.pdbx_strand_id
1 'polypeptide(L)' 'MKIKTFSSPDSRLLERDVNQWLEENSWLKIIKITQSSGQAHLISIWYEEPNVPMLG' A
#
# COMPACT_ATOMS: atom_id res chain seq x y z
N MET A 1 -4.16 0.36 -13.04
CA MET A 1 -3.03 0.35 -12.07
C MET A 1 -3.07 1.62 -11.23
N LYS A 2 -3.14 1.47 -9.90
CA LYS A 2 -3.16 2.58 -8.92
C LYS A 2 -1.93 2.49 -8.01
N ILE A 3 -1.58 3.59 -7.35
CA ILE A 3 -0.41 3.68 -6.46
C ILE A 3 -0.84 4.27 -5.12
N LYS A 4 -0.49 3.62 -4.02
CA LYS A 4 -0.59 4.14 -2.66
C LYS A 4 0.82 4.41 -2.14
N THR A 5 1.08 5.62 -1.65
CA THR A 5 2.37 5.99 -1.06
C THR A 5 2.19 6.30 0.41
N PHE A 6 3.09 5.77 1.22
CA PHE A 6 3.21 6.01 2.65
C PHE A 6 4.57 6.66 2.90
N SER A 7 4.60 7.66 3.77
CA SER A 7 5.85 8.31 4.18
C SER A 7 5.76 8.70 5.64
N SER A 8 6.79 8.35 6.41
CA SER A 8 6.89 8.74 7.81
C SER A 8 8.37 8.86 8.20
N PRO A 9 8.72 9.83 9.06
CA PRO A 9 10.05 9.87 9.68
C PRO A 9 10.23 8.75 10.72
N ASP A 10 9.14 8.21 11.28
CA ASP A 10 9.15 7.07 12.19
C ASP A 10 8.75 5.80 11.44
N SER A 11 9.67 4.83 11.38
CA SER A 11 9.47 3.55 10.69
C SER A 11 8.38 2.70 11.34
N ARG A 12 8.12 2.83 12.64
CA ARG A 12 7.09 2.06 13.36
C ARG A 12 5.69 2.51 12.98
N LEU A 13 5.50 3.82 12.85
CA LEU A 13 4.25 4.39 12.35
C LEU A 13 4.02 3.98 10.90
N LEU A 14 5.08 4.00 10.09
CA LEU A 14 5.01 3.58 8.70
C LEU A 14 4.56 2.12 8.55
N GLU A 15 5.16 1.22 9.32
CA GLU A 15 4.84 -0.21 9.30
C GLU A 15 3.39 -0.45 9.71
N ARG A 16 2.93 0.17 10.80
CA ARG A 16 1.55 0.06 11.26
C ARG A 16 0.57 0.53 10.19
N ASP A 17 0.79 1.70 9.62
CA ASP A 17 -0.14 2.31 8.67
C ASP A 17 -0.18 1.53 7.34
N VAL A 18 0.96 0.97 6.90
CA VAL A 18 1.03 0.07 5.74
C VAL A 18 0.27 -1.23 6.00
N ASN A 19 0.50 -1.87 7.15
CA ASN A 19 -0.15 -3.13 7.50
C ASN A 19 -1.66 -2.96 7.64
N GLN A 20 -2.10 -1.90 8.34
CA GLN A 20 -3.52 -1.59 8.48
C GLN A 20 -4.19 -1.40 7.10
N TRP A 21 -3.54 -0.64 6.21
CA TRP A 21 -4.10 -0.43 4.87
C TRP A 21 -4.18 -1.74 4.05
N LEU A 22 -3.19 -2.62 4.16
CA LEU A 22 -3.22 -3.93 3.50
C LEU A 22 -4.34 -4.83 4.03
N GLU A 23 -4.62 -4.80 5.33
CA GLU A 23 -5.73 -5.56 5.93
C GLU A 23 -7.09 -5.05 5.44
N GLU A 24 -7.31 -3.73 5.51
CA GLU A 24 -8.54 -3.07 5.04
C GLU A 24 -8.78 -3.28 3.53
N ASN A 25 -7.70 -3.47 2.77
CA ASN A 25 -7.73 -3.60 1.32
C ASN A 25 -7.23 -4.96 0.82
N SER A 26 -7.44 -6.02 1.61
CA SER A 26 -7.04 -7.40 1.31
C SER A 26 -7.62 -7.97 0.01
N TRP A 27 -8.67 -7.34 -0.52
CA TRP A 27 -9.28 -7.67 -1.81
C TRP A 27 -8.50 -7.10 -3.03
N LEU A 28 -7.55 -6.19 -2.82
CA LEU A 28 -6.72 -5.64 -3.90
C LEU A 28 -5.63 -6.62 -4.33
N LYS A 29 -5.34 -6.65 -5.62
CA LYS A 29 -4.17 -7.36 -6.15
C LYS A 29 -2.95 -6.45 -6.05
N ILE A 30 -2.03 -6.78 -5.15
CA ILE A 30 -0.74 -6.08 -5.05
C ILE A 30 0.17 -6.51 -6.21
N ILE A 31 0.68 -5.54 -6.96
CA ILE A 31 1.55 -5.75 -8.12
C ILE A 31 3.02 -5.57 -7.74
N LYS A 32 3.33 -4.54 -6.95
CA LYS A 32 4.70 -4.21 -6.58
C LYS A 32 4.71 -3.42 -5.27
N ILE A 33 5.75 -3.61 -4.47
CA ILE A 33 6.06 -2.76 -3.32
C ILE A 33 7.50 -2.27 -3.50
N THR A 34 7.74 -0.97 -3.35
CA THR A 34 9.08 -0.40 -3.33
C THR A 34 9.27 0.50 -2.14
N GLN A 35 10.50 0.52 -1.63
CA GLN A 35 10.89 1.38 -0.54
C GLN A 35 12.04 2.29 -0.98
N SER A 36 12.00 3.56 -0.56
CA SER A 36 13.15 4.46 -0.63
C SER A 36 13.85 4.49 0.72
N SER A 37 15.18 4.39 0.70
CA SER A 37 16.05 4.43 1.89
C SER A 37 16.65 5.82 2.15
N GLY A 38 15.96 6.90 1.72
CA GLY A 38 16.36 8.29 1.98
C GLY A 38 16.05 8.77 3.40
N GLN A 39 16.16 10.09 3.64
CA GLN A 39 15.87 10.71 4.95
C GLN A 39 14.43 10.53 5.46
N ALA A 40 13.47 10.26 4.57
CA ALA A 40 12.11 9.89 4.92
C ALA A 40 11.87 8.46 4.43
N HIS A 41 11.51 7.56 5.35
CA HIS A 41 11.12 6.21 4.99
C HIS A 41 9.83 6.29 4.16
N LEU A 42 9.94 5.94 2.88
CA LEU A 42 8.85 6.02 1.92
C LEU A 42 8.60 4.64 1.35
N ILE A 43 7.35 4.19 1.38
CA ILE A 43 6.88 2.93 0.80
C ILE A 43 5.81 3.26 -0.24
N SER A 44 5.98 2.74 -1.45
CA SER A 44 4.98 2.81 -2.50
C SER A 44 4.47 1.42 -2.84
N ILE A 45 3.15 1.27 -2.93
CA ILE A 45 2.45 0.03 -3.23
C ILE A 45 1.65 0.24 -4.52
N TRP A 46 1.97 -0.53 -5.55
CA TRP A 46 1.20 -0.59 -6.79
C TRP A 46 0.19 -1.70 -6.68
N TYR A 47 -1.05 -1.40 -7.03
CA TYR A 47 -2.14 -2.36 -6.92
C TYR A 47 -3.15 -2.22 -8.06
N GLU A 48 -3.92 -3.28 -8.22
CA GLU A 48 -5.06 -3.35 -9.12
C GLU A 48 -6.31 -3.76 -8.33
N GLU A 49 -7.41 -3.09 -8.64
CA GLU A 49 -8.71 -3.51 -8.14
C GLU A 49 -9.16 -4.70 -9.00
N PRO A 50 -9.54 -5.83 -8.40
CA PRO A 50 -10.06 -6.96 -9.16
C PRO A 50 -11.32 -6.51 -9.92
N ASN A 51 -11.40 -6.89 -11.19
CA ASN A 51 -12.59 -6.66 -12.00
C ASN A 51 -13.66 -7.69 -11.63
N VAL A 52 -14.25 -7.52 -10.45
CA VAL A 52 -15.37 -8.35 -10.00
C VAL A 52 -16.64 -7.74 -10.58
N PRO A 53 -17.47 -8.50 -11.32
CA PRO A 53 -18.80 -8.03 -11.69
C PRO A 53 -19.54 -7.70 -10.39
N MET A 54 -20.09 -6.48 -10.27
CA MET A 54 -21.00 -6.20 -9.17
C MET A 54 -22.19 -7.15 -9.31
N LEU A 55 -22.34 -8.08 -8.35
CA LEU A 55 -23.59 -8.81 -8.20
C LEU A 55 -24.60 -7.75 -7.73
N GLY A 56 -25.41 -7.29 -8.67
CA GLY A 56 -26.49 -6.32 -8.45
C GLY A 56 -27.62 -6.87 -7.62
#